data_AF-A0A3E5GLX2-F1
#
_entry.id   AF-A0A3E5GLX2-F1
#
_cell.length_a   1.000
_cell.length_b   1.000
_cell.length_c   1.000
_cell.angle_alpha   90.00
_cell.angle_beta   90.00
_cell.angle_gamma   90.00
#
_symmetry.space_group_name_H-M   'P 1'
#
loop_
_entity.id
_entity.type
_entity.pdbx_description
1 polymer ?
#
loop_
_entity_poly.entity_id
_entity_poly.type
_entity_poly.pdbx_seq_one_letter_code
_entity_poly.pdbx_strand_id
1 'polypeptide(L)'
;MKTFGLWLKMAGLCLMFALAFPACSDDDEEKEEPGGVENVKTGWSEDGNTATFKYSYTVPGTKYTVAYVYTFKFNGNSCTGASCSVTCPTEQIAQMVYENLDAEDKVLFKLSGKTLTCNKLDYYIDLNKDDIKRAMQAMGGMG
;
A
#
# COMPACT_ATOMS: atom_id res chain seq x y z
N MET A 1 12.56 9.82 1.98
CA MET A 1 12.00 9.69 0.61
C MET A 1 11.83 8.24 0.12
N LYS A 2 12.57 7.24 0.63
CA LYS A 2 12.44 5.83 0.18
C LYS A 2 11.06 5.20 0.45
N THR A 3 10.40 5.60 1.54
CA THR A 3 9.13 5.03 1.98
C THR A 3 7.95 5.32 1.07
N PHE A 4 7.78 6.60 0.76
CA PHE A 4 6.73 7.07 -0.13
C PHE A 4 6.92 6.45 -1.51
N GLY A 5 8.18 6.29 -1.93
CA GLY A 5 8.55 5.55 -3.14
C GLY A 5 8.12 4.07 -3.10
N LEU A 6 8.43 3.33 -2.03
CA LEU A 6 8.06 1.91 -1.92
C LEU A 6 6.54 1.72 -1.89
N TRP A 7 5.83 2.55 -1.14
CA TRP A 7 4.38 2.54 -1.10
C TRP A 7 3.76 2.86 -2.48
N LEU A 8 4.19 3.96 -3.11
CA LEU A 8 3.73 4.35 -4.45
C LEU A 8 4.03 3.27 -5.48
N LYS A 9 5.21 2.64 -5.41
CA LYS A 9 5.56 1.49 -6.25
C LYS A 9 4.54 0.35 -6.06
N MET A 10 4.25 -0.04 -4.82
CA MET A 10 3.29 -1.12 -4.54
C MET A 10 1.87 -0.78 -4.99
N ALA A 11 1.41 0.44 -4.76
CA ALA A 11 0.09 0.93 -5.18
C ALA A 11 -0.02 0.99 -6.70
N GLY A 12 0.99 1.57 -7.35
CA GLY A 12 1.09 1.60 -8.80
C GLY A 12 1.08 0.19 -9.39
N LEU A 13 1.84 -0.75 -8.82
CA LEU A 13 1.90 -2.13 -9.32
C LEU A 13 0.58 -2.89 -9.10
N CYS A 14 -0.02 -2.88 -7.89
CA CYS A 14 -1.32 -3.53 -7.69
C CYS A 14 -2.38 -2.91 -8.63
N LEU A 15 -2.35 -1.59 -8.91
CA LEU A 15 -3.28 -0.92 -9.83
C LEU A 15 -3.07 -1.35 -11.28
N MET A 16 -1.83 -1.28 -11.79
CA MET A 16 -1.48 -1.67 -13.16
C MET A 16 -1.86 -3.11 -13.47
N PHE A 17 -1.52 -4.04 -12.56
CA PHE A 17 -1.87 -5.44 -12.74
C PHE A 17 -3.37 -5.70 -12.52
N ALA A 18 -4.06 -4.94 -11.66
CA ALA A 18 -5.50 -5.07 -11.52
C ALA A 18 -6.29 -4.59 -12.75
N LEU A 19 -5.74 -3.65 -13.54
CA LEU A 19 -6.33 -3.19 -14.80
C LEU A 19 -6.04 -4.14 -15.97
N ALA A 20 -4.85 -4.75 -15.98
CA ALA A 20 -4.43 -5.66 -17.06
C ALA A 20 -5.22 -6.99 -17.09
N PHE A 21 -5.69 -7.48 -15.94
CA PHE A 21 -6.37 -8.79 -15.85
C PHE A 21 -7.83 -8.82 -16.31
N PRO A 22 -8.69 -7.83 -15.98
CA PRO A 22 -10.03 -7.76 -16.55
C PRO A 22 -10.01 -7.49 -18.07
N ALA A 23 -8.97 -6.85 -18.60
CA ALA A 23 -8.77 -6.63 -20.04
C ALA A 23 -8.34 -7.90 -20.83
N CYS A 24 -8.20 -9.06 -20.17
CA CYS A 24 -8.02 -10.36 -20.83
C CYS A 24 -9.28 -11.24 -20.82
N SER A 25 -10.43 -10.70 -20.39
CA SER A 25 -11.74 -11.33 -20.65
C SER A 25 -12.56 -10.43 -21.58
N ASP A 26 -12.55 -10.81 -22.85
CA ASP A 26 -13.35 -10.30 -23.97
C ASP A 26 -13.11 -8.86 -24.44
N ASP A 27 -12.64 -8.82 -25.70
CA ASP A 27 -12.81 -7.84 -26.79
C ASP A 27 -12.97 -6.33 -26.52
N ASP A 28 -12.28 -5.61 -27.42
CA ASP A 28 -12.42 -4.21 -27.81
C ASP A 28 -11.80 -3.08 -26.96
N GLU A 29 -10.89 -2.39 -27.66
CA GLU A 29 -10.69 -0.94 -27.74
C GLU A 29 -11.01 -0.07 -26.51
N GLU A 30 -9.97 0.43 -25.85
CA GLU A 30 -9.45 1.79 -26.01
C GLU A 30 -8.28 1.97 -25.02
N LYS A 31 -7.18 2.56 -25.48
CA LYS A 31 -6.07 2.93 -24.59
C LYS A 31 -6.48 4.14 -23.77
N GLU A 32 -7.22 3.91 -22.69
CA GLU A 32 -7.33 4.92 -21.63
C GLU A 32 -5.97 5.04 -20.93
N GLU A 33 -5.51 6.27 -20.74
CA GLU A 33 -4.38 6.55 -19.87
C GLU A 33 -4.63 5.94 -18.48
N PRO A 34 -3.60 5.49 -17.73
CA PRO A 34 -3.79 4.89 -16.40
C PRO A 34 -4.27 5.97 -15.41
N GLY A 35 -5.55 6.32 -15.49
CA GLY A 35 -6.16 7.46 -14.84
C GLY A 35 -7.18 7.01 -13.82
N GLY A 36 -6.74 6.83 -12.59
CA GLY A 36 -7.61 6.97 -11.43
C GLY A 36 -7.46 5.91 -10.35
N VAL A 37 -7.67 6.34 -9.11
CA VAL A 37 -8.07 5.50 -7.98
C VAL A 37 -9.41 6.04 -7.51
N GLU A 38 -10.39 5.16 -7.29
CA GLU A 38 -11.73 5.57 -6.84
C GLU A 38 -11.94 5.24 -5.37
N ASN A 39 -12.93 5.86 -4.74
CA ASN A 39 -13.39 5.50 -3.39
C ASN A 39 -12.24 5.45 -2.36
N VAL A 40 -11.30 6.39 -2.44
CA VAL A 40 -10.16 6.46 -1.53
C VAL A 40 -10.66 6.63 -0.10
N LYS A 41 -10.25 5.72 0.78
CA LYS A 41 -10.55 5.76 2.21
C LYS A 41 -9.27 5.75 2.99
N THR A 42 -9.13 6.72 3.89
CA THR A 42 -8.00 6.79 4.81
C THR A 42 -8.46 6.88 6.26
N GLY A 43 -7.64 6.41 7.18
CA GLY A 43 -7.95 6.47 8.60
C GLY A 43 -6.72 6.25 9.47
N TRP A 44 -6.57 7.10 10.48
CA TRP A 44 -5.59 6.95 11.55
C TRP A 44 -6.33 6.52 12.82
N SER A 45 -5.86 5.45 13.46
CA SER A 45 -6.39 4.96 14.74
C SER A 45 -5.25 4.71 15.71
N GLU A 46 -5.45 5.00 17.00
CA GLU A 46 -4.47 4.77 18.06
C GLU A 46 -5.06 3.83 19.12
N ASP A 47 -4.23 2.89 19.59
CA ASP A 47 -4.53 2.01 20.71
C ASP A 47 -3.26 1.84 21.56
N GLY A 48 -3.26 2.46 22.74
CA GLY A 48 -2.10 2.52 23.63
C GLY A 48 -0.86 3.09 22.92
N ASN A 49 0.19 2.28 22.83
CA ASN A 49 1.45 2.65 22.19
C ASN A 49 1.50 2.30 20.69
N THR A 50 0.39 1.84 20.12
CA THR A 50 0.31 1.40 18.73
C THR A 50 -0.59 2.35 17.95
N ALA A 51 -0.13 2.79 16.77
CA ALA A 51 -0.98 3.49 15.82
C ALA A 51 -1.10 2.71 14.51
N THR A 52 -2.26 2.80 13.88
CA THR A 52 -2.53 2.17 12.59
C THR A 52 -3.02 3.23 11.60
N PHE A 53 -2.38 3.26 10.43
CA PHE A 53 -2.87 4.01 9.28
C PHE A 53 -3.42 3.03 8.24
N LYS A 54 -4.69 3.19 7.87
CA LYS A 54 -5.34 2.44 6.81
C LYS A 54 -5.53 3.35 5.61
N TYR A 55 -5.21 2.83 4.43
CA TYR A 55 -5.45 3.47 3.15
C TYR A 55 -6.00 2.43 2.18
N SER A 56 -7.10 2.69 1.50
CA SER A 56 -7.63 1.79 0.48
C SER A 56 -8.22 2.55 -0.68
N TYR A 57 -8.18 1.96 -1.86
CA TYR A 57 -8.83 2.49 -3.06
C TYR A 57 -9.45 1.36 -3.87
N THR A 58 -10.42 1.74 -4.69
CA THR A 58 -11.02 0.88 -5.71
C THR A 58 -10.36 1.18 -7.06
N VAL A 59 -10.12 0.12 -7.82
CA VAL A 59 -9.61 0.21 -9.19
C VAL A 59 -10.76 0.68 -10.11
N PRO A 60 -10.59 1.75 -10.90
CA PRO A 60 -11.63 2.29 -11.76
C PRO A 60 -12.27 1.22 -12.64
N GLY A 61 -13.58 1.34 -12.89
CA GLY A 61 -14.33 0.40 -13.73
C GLY A 61 -14.49 -1.01 -13.14
N THR A 62 -13.95 -1.29 -11.95
CA THR A 62 -14.05 -2.60 -11.29
C THR A 62 -14.60 -2.49 -9.87
N LYS A 63 -14.87 -3.64 -9.24
CA LYS A 63 -15.18 -3.73 -7.79
C LYS A 63 -13.96 -4.12 -6.95
N TYR A 64 -12.76 -4.06 -7.53
CA TYR A 64 -11.54 -4.49 -6.86
C TYR A 64 -11.00 -3.41 -5.93
N THR A 65 -10.73 -3.78 -4.69
CA THR A 65 -10.16 -2.88 -3.68
C THR A 65 -8.73 -3.32 -3.35
N VAL A 66 -7.81 -2.36 -3.38
CA VAL A 66 -6.46 -2.49 -2.82
C VAL A 66 -6.44 -1.83 -1.46
N ALA A 67 -5.87 -2.51 -0.45
CA ALA A 67 -5.83 -2.00 0.92
C ALA A 67 -4.41 -2.04 1.51
N TYR A 68 -4.03 -0.96 2.15
CA TYR A 68 -2.76 -0.74 2.83
C TYR A 68 -3.03 -0.53 4.30
N VAL A 69 -2.24 -1.20 5.13
CA VAL A 69 -2.24 -0.99 6.57
C VAL A 69 -0.81 -0.78 7.00
N TYR A 70 -0.54 0.34 7.65
CA TYR A 70 0.70 0.59 8.35
C TYR A 70 0.45 0.52 9.84
N THR A 71 1.31 -0.19 10.56
CA THR A 71 1.25 -0.30 12.01
C THR A 71 2.55 0.22 12.60
N PHE A 72 2.44 1.19 13.49
CA PHE A 72 3.53 1.86 14.18
C PHE A 72 3.46 1.56 15.67
N LYS A 73 4.60 1.32 16.29
CA LYS A 73 4.78 1.24 17.73
C LYS A 73 5.57 2.46 18.19
N PHE A 74 5.17 3.04 19.31
CA PHE A 74 5.78 4.22 19.87
C PHE A 74 6.27 3.99 21.30
N ASN A 75 7.29 4.72 21.70
CA ASN A 75 7.64 4.97 23.09
C ASN A 75 7.58 6.48 23.31
N GLY A 76 6.56 6.95 24.03
CA GLY A 76 6.22 8.37 24.07
C GLY A 76 5.91 8.89 22.66
N ASN A 77 6.70 9.85 22.20
CA ASN A 77 6.55 10.43 20.86
C ASN A 77 7.45 9.79 19.79
N SER A 78 8.39 8.91 20.16
CA SER A 78 9.34 8.31 19.23
C SER A 78 8.86 6.95 18.72
N CYS A 79 8.95 6.73 17.41
CA CYS A 79 8.63 5.45 16.78
C CYS A 79 9.70 4.40 17.08
N THR A 80 9.31 3.24 17.60
CA THR A 80 10.19 2.12 17.96
C THR A 80 9.97 0.88 17.12
N GLY A 81 8.96 0.89 16.25
CA GLY A 81 8.67 -0.20 15.35
C GLY A 81 7.68 0.22 14.28
N ALA A 82 7.86 -0.26 13.07
CA ALA A 82 6.91 -0.04 11.98
C ALA A 82 6.83 -1.26 11.08
N SER A 83 5.63 -1.56 10.61
CA SER A 83 5.32 -2.66 9.71
C SER A 83 4.22 -2.24 8.75
N CYS A 84 4.08 -2.93 7.63
CA CYS A 84 2.97 -2.72 6.71
C CYS A 84 2.43 -4.03 6.13
N SER A 85 1.20 -3.96 5.65
CA SER A 85 0.58 -4.97 4.82
C SER A 85 -0.13 -4.33 3.65
N VAL A 86 0.01 -4.94 2.47
CA VAL A 86 -0.68 -4.59 1.24
C VAL A 86 -1.54 -5.77 0.84
N THR A 87 -2.84 -5.57 0.73
CA THR A 87 -3.79 -6.57 0.22
C THR A 87 -4.17 -6.17 -1.19
N CYS A 88 -3.67 -6.90 -2.18
CA CYS A 88 -4.08 -6.73 -3.57
C CYS A 88 -5.45 -7.42 -3.80
N PRO A 89 -6.11 -7.17 -4.96
CA PRO A 89 -7.46 -7.68 -5.21
C PRO A 89 -7.56 -9.21 -5.31
N THR A 90 -6.53 -9.86 -5.86
CA THR A 90 -6.45 -11.31 -6.04
C THR A 90 -5.06 -11.83 -5.66
N GLU A 91 -4.94 -13.14 -5.44
CA GLU A 91 -3.65 -13.78 -5.17
C GLU A 91 -2.69 -13.68 -6.36
N GLN A 92 -3.21 -13.79 -7.59
CA GLN A 92 -2.44 -13.65 -8.82
C GLN A 92 -1.81 -12.26 -8.93
N ILE A 93 -2.58 -11.20 -8.66
CA ILE A 93 -2.07 -9.82 -8.62
C ILE A 93 -1.00 -9.68 -7.54
N ALA A 94 -1.24 -10.21 -6.34
CA ALA A 94 -0.25 -10.17 -5.27
C ALA A 94 1.06 -10.88 -5.63
N GLN A 95 0.97 -12.02 -6.34
CA GLN A 95 2.13 -12.77 -6.81
C GLN A 95 2.93 -11.99 -7.85
N MET A 96 2.29 -11.42 -8.88
CA MET A 96 3.00 -10.63 -9.88
C MET A 96 3.62 -9.37 -9.29
N VAL A 97 2.90 -8.67 -8.39
CA VAL A 97 3.45 -7.52 -7.68
C VAL A 97 4.72 -7.94 -6.95
N TYR A 98 4.68 -9.05 -6.19
CA TYR A 98 5.84 -9.58 -5.47
C TYR A 98 7.00 -9.97 -6.40
N GLU A 99 6.70 -10.53 -7.56
CA GLU A 99 7.69 -10.94 -8.55
C GLU A 99 8.37 -9.76 -9.24
N ASN A 100 7.66 -8.65 -9.43
CA ASN A 100 8.15 -7.41 -10.05
C ASN A 100 8.83 -6.44 -9.06
N LEU A 101 8.96 -6.81 -7.79
CA LEU A 101 9.76 -6.04 -6.84
C LEU A 101 11.24 -6.14 -7.14
N ASP A 102 11.93 -5.01 -7.01
CA ASP A 102 13.38 -4.97 -6.97
C ASP A 102 13.89 -5.93 -5.88
N ALA A 103 15.01 -6.61 -6.12
CA ALA A 103 15.53 -7.63 -5.21
C ALA A 103 15.74 -7.11 -3.77
N GLU A 104 16.15 -5.85 -3.64
CA GLU A 104 16.32 -5.17 -2.35
C GLU A 104 15.01 -4.96 -1.59
N ASP A 105 13.91 -4.70 -2.29
CA ASP A 105 12.59 -4.53 -1.68
C ASP A 105 11.97 -5.90 -1.40
N LYS A 106 12.13 -6.86 -2.33
CA LYS A 106 11.54 -8.21 -2.24
C LYS A 106 11.95 -8.96 -0.98
N VAL A 107 13.18 -8.77 -0.49
CA VAL A 107 13.66 -9.39 0.76
C VAL A 107 12.94 -8.86 2.01
N LEU A 108 12.30 -7.68 1.93
CA LEU A 108 11.55 -7.09 3.04
C LEU A 108 10.12 -7.64 3.14
N PHE A 109 9.59 -8.18 2.05
CA PHE A 109 8.19 -8.63 1.98
C PHE A 109 8.07 -10.14 2.02
N LYS A 110 7.00 -10.59 2.68
CA LYS A 110 6.48 -11.95 2.60
C LYS A 110 5.14 -11.92 1.89
N LEU A 111 4.98 -12.77 0.88
CA LEU A 111 3.71 -12.99 0.20
C LEU A 111 2.94 -14.12 0.89
N SER A 112 1.65 -13.91 1.16
CA SER A 112 0.73 -14.93 1.67
C SER A 112 -0.67 -14.68 1.09
N GLY A 113 -1.12 -15.57 0.21
CA GLY A 113 -2.36 -15.39 -0.54
C GLY A 113 -2.37 -14.06 -1.29
N LYS A 114 -3.38 -13.22 -1.04
CA LYS A 114 -3.51 -11.88 -1.65
C LYS A 114 -2.75 -10.76 -0.94
N THR A 115 -1.98 -11.07 0.10
CA THR A 115 -1.37 -10.06 0.98
C THR A 115 0.15 -10.14 0.95
N LEU A 116 0.80 -8.99 0.76
CA LEU A 116 2.21 -8.76 0.98
C LEU A 116 2.41 -8.09 2.35
N THR A 117 3.24 -8.67 3.21
CA THR A 117 3.53 -8.13 4.55
C THR A 117 5.01 -7.79 4.68
N CYS A 118 5.31 -6.60 5.18
CA CYS A 118 6.64 -6.22 5.63
C CYS A 118 6.63 -6.01 7.14
N ASN A 119 7.41 -6.81 7.86
CA ASN A 119 7.42 -6.82 9.33
C ASN A 119 8.32 -5.73 9.93
N LYS A 120 9.16 -5.08 9.13
CA LYS A 120 10.14 -4.11 9.62
C LYS A 120 10.38 -3.00 8.60
N LEU A 121 10.07 -1.78 9.01
CA LEU A 121 10.27 -0.57 8.24
C LEU A 121 11.22 0.36 9.00
N ASP A 122 12.51 0.02 8.98
CA ASP A 122 13.56 0.63 9.81
C ASP A 122 13.69 2.14 9.66
N TYR A 123 13.32 2.67 8.49
CA TYR A 123 13.39 4.09 8.20
C TYR A 123 12.34 4.93 8.97
N TYR A 124 11.34 4.31 9.61
CA TYR A 124 10.37 5.00 10.49
C TYR A 124 10.84 5.07 11.93
N ILE A 125 11.87 4.32 12.30
CA ILE A 125 12.40 4.30 13.68
C ILE A 125 12.96 5.68 14.01
N ASP A 126 12.77 6.11 15.26
CA ASP A 126 13.16 7.41 15.81
C ASP A 126 12.45 8.64 15.23
N LEU A 127 11.61 8.46 14.19
CA LEU A 127 10.73 9.52 13.73
C LEU A 127 9.65 9.80 14.78
N ASN A 128 9.29 11.08 14.90
CA ASN A 128 8.24 11.47 15.83
C ASN A 128 6.85 11.09 15.29
N LYS A 129 5.91 10.84 16.20
CA LYS A 129 4.54 10.45 15.87
C LYS A 129 3.84 11.49 15.00
N ASP A 130 4.00 12.77 15.32
CA ASP A 130 3.30 13.87 14.63
C ASP A 130 3.74 14.00 13.17
N ASP A 131 5.01 13.78 12.86
CA ASP A 131 5.57 13.78 11.51
C ASP A 131 5.07 12.58 10.72
N ILE A 132 5.06 11.40 11.34
CA ILE A 132 4.50 10.20 10.71
C ILE A 132 3.03 10.44 10.40
N LYS A 133 2.24 10.95 11.35
CA LYS A 133 0.82 11.22 11.18
C LYS A 133 0.58 12.26 10.08
N ARG A 134 1.33 13.36 10.07
CA ARG A 134 1.25 14.39 9.01
C ARG A 134 1.59 13.83 7.64
N ALA A 135 2.65 13.03 7.53
CA ALA A 135 3.01 12.38 6.28
C ALA A 135 1.92 11.41 5.80
N MET A 136 1.35 10.61 6.69
CA MET A 136 0.27 9.66 6.38
C MET A 136 -1.01 10.36 5.93
N GLN A 137 -1.39 11.44 6.61
CA GLN A 137 -2.54 12.25 6.24
C GLN A 137 -2.33 12.96 4.90
N ALA A 138 -1.13 13.45 4.63
CA ALA A 138 -0.79 14.01 3.32
C ALA A 138 -0.90 12.96 2.21
N MET A 139 -0.44 11.72 2.44
CA MET A 139 -0.65 10.63 1.48
C MET A 139 -2.13 10.33 1.23
N GLY A 140 -2.97 10.45 2.26
CA GLY A 140 -4.41 10.23 2.15
C GLY A 140 -5.19 11.36 1.48
N GLY A 141 -4.63 12.56 1.44
CA GLY A 141 -5.26 13.76 0.86
C GLY A 141 -4.85 14.07 -0.58
N MET A 142 -4.00 13.24 -1.20
CA MET A 142 -3.62 13.36 -2.63
C MET A 142 -4.59 12.63 -3.58
N GLY A 143 -5.78 12.24 -3.08
CA GLY A 143 -6.86 11.65 -3.88
C GLY A 143 -7.78 12.68 -4.49
#